data_AF-A0AAV5J7T1-F1
#
_entry.id   AF-A0AAV5J7T1-F1
#
_cell.length_a   1.000
_cell.length_b   1.000
_cell.length_c   1.000
_cell.angle_alpha   90.00
_cell.angle_beta   90.00
_cell.angle_gamma   90.00
#
_symmetry.space_group_name_H-M   'P 1'
#
loop_
_entity.id
_entity.type
_entity.pdbx_description
1 polymer ?
#
loop_
_entity_poly.entity_id
_entity_poly.type
_entity_poly.pdbx_seq_one_letter_code
_entity_poly.pdbx_strand_id
1 'polypeptide(L)'
;MLVGLTCLLVIIFYAHKSDAYVRINVGLGLFVVALLVVPVLNAVYIKDQVGLYAGFYATVGAIGLSDIADALVQGVLIGAVG
;
A
#
# COMPACT_ATOMS: atom_id res chain seq x y z
N MET A 1 6.22 12.07 -1.50
CA MET A 1 5.98 13.17 -0.54
C MET A 1 4.50 13.49 -0.36
N LEU A 2 3.74 13.83 -1.41
CA LEU A 2 2.30 14.14 -1.27
C LEU A 2 1.46 12.92 -0.83
N VAL A 3 1.72 11.74 -1.39
CA VAL A 3 1.02 10.48 -1.06
C VAL A 3 1.24 10.10 0.41
N GLY A 4 2.50 10.06 0.85
CA GLY A 4 2.84 9.85 2.26
C GLY A 4 2.18 10.87 3.19
N LEU A 5 2.14 12.17 2.83
CA LEU A 5 1.48 13.21 3.64
C LEU A 5 -0.03 12.98 3.76
N THR A 6 -0.71 12.65 2.67
CA THR A 6 -2.15 12.33 2.67
C THR A 6 -2.44 11.08 3.48
N CYS A 7 -1.59 10.06 3.37
CA CYS A 7 -1.70 8.84 4.15
C CYS A 7 -1.52 9.12 5.65
N LEU A 8 -0.54 9.95 6.00
CA LEU A 8 -0.23 10.35 7.37
C LEU A 8 -1.37 11.16 8.01
N LEU A 9 -2.06 12.00 7.25
CA LEU A 9 -3.28 12.67 7.70
C LEU A 9 -4.41 11.67 7.98
N VAL A 10 -4.65 10.69 7.10
CA VAL A 10 -5.66 9.65 7.32
C VAL A 10 -5.34 8.84 8.59
N ILE A 11 -4.08 8.47 8.77
CA ILE A 11 -3.54 7.76 9.94
C ILE A 11 -3.79 8.54 11.23
N ILE A 12 -3.51 9.84 11.26
CA ILE A 12 -3.71 10.71 12.43
C ILE A 12 -5.20 10.83 12.78
N PHE A 13 -6.07 11.05 11.78
CA PHE A 13 -7.52 11.15 12.01
C PHE A 13 -8.15 9.82 12.45
N TYR A 14 -7.62 8.68 12.01
CA TYR A 14 -8.14 7.35 12.35
C TYR A 14 -7.53 6.74 13.61
N ALA A 15 -6.40 7.28 14.10
CA ALA A 15 -5.69 6.77 15.28
C ALA A 15 -6.53 6.80 16.57
N HIS A 16 -7.43 7.77 16.70
CA HIS A 16 -8.28 7.89 17.89
C HIS A 16 -9.44 6.87 17.92
N LYS A 17 -9.76 6.24 16.78
CA LYS A 17 -10.95 5.39 16.63
C LYS A 17 -10.62 3.91 16.41
N SER A 18 -9.39 3.58 16.03
CA SER A 18 -8.98 2.22 15.67
C SER A 18 -7.77 1.78 16.48
N ASP A 19 -7.89 0.58 17.07
CA ASP A 19 -6.84 -0.05 17.86
C ASP A 19 -5.56 -0.23 17.01
N ALA A 20 -4.39 -0.01 17.64
CA ALA A 20 -3.09 -0.07 16.96
C ALA A 20 -2.89 -1.41 16.25
N TYR A 21 -3.38 -2.50 16.86
CA TYR A 21 -3.36 -3.84 16.29
C TYR A 21 -4.07 -3.93 14.93
N VAL A 22 -5.26 -3.32 14.83
CA VAL A 22 -6.07 -3.35 13.60
C VAL A 22 -5.37 -2.59 12.48
N ARG A 23 -4.79 -1.42 12.79
CA ARG A 23 -4.11 -0.57 11.80
C ARG A 23 -2.86 -1.23 11.22
N ILE A 24 -2.07 -1.90 12.06
CA ILE A 24 -0.91 -2.67 11.62
C ILE A 24 -1.34 -3.82 10.70
N ASN A 25 -2.35 -4.59 11.09
CA ASN A 25 -2.79 -5.76 10.33
C ASN A 25 -3.43 -5.36 8.98
N VAL A 26 -4.16 -4.24 8.95
CA VAL A 26 -4.71 -3.66 7.70
C VAL A 26 -3.59 -3.17 6.78
N GLY A 27 -2.57 -2.49 7.31
CA GLY A 27 -1.41 -2.06 6.52
C GLY A 27 -0.66 -3.25 5.93
N LEU A 28 -0.36 -4.27 6.74
CA LEU A 28 0.26 -5.51 6.29
C LEU A 28 -0.57 -6.23 5.23
N GLY A 29 -1.88 -6.35 5.44
CA GLY A 29 -2.79 -6.96 4.46
C GLY A 29 -2.78 -6.21 3.13
N LEU A 30 -2.81 -4.88 3.17
CA LEU A 30 -2.77 -4.04 1.98
C LEU A 30 -1.42 -4.17 1.23
N PHE A 31 -0.31 -4.28 1.97
CA PHE A 31 1.01 -4.50 1.40
C PHE A 31 1.12 -5.85 0.67
N VAL A 32 0.60 -6.93 1.28
CA VAL A 32 0.57 -8.26 0.65
C VAL A 32 -0.25 -8.24 -0.65
N VAL A 33 -1.40 -7.56 -0.64
CA VAL A 33 -2.22 -7.39 -1.84
C VAL A 33 -1.44 -6.62 -2.92
N ALA A 34 -0.77 -5.53 -2.56
CA ALA A 34 0.03 -4.73 -3.48
C ALA A 34 1.16 -5.55 -4.14
N LEU A 35 1.84 -6.40 -3.36
CA LEU A 35 2.87 -7.30 -3.88
C LEU A 35 2.33 -8.35 -4.85
N LEU A 36 1.08 -8.80 -4.68
CA LEU A 36 0.45 -9.78 -5.55
C LEU A 36 0.00 -9.19 -6.90
N VAL A 37 -0.15 -7.87 -7.01
CA VAL A 37 -0.59 -7.22 -8.25
C VAL A 37 0.37 -7.51 -9.42
N VAL A 38 1.68 -7.39 -9.19
CA VAL A 38 2.70 -7.61 -10.24
C VAL A 38 2.74 -9.05 -10.77
N PRO A 39 2.82 -10.11 -9.93
CA PRO A 39 2.80 -11.49 -10.43
C PRO A 39 1.46 -11.86 -11.08
N VAL A 40 0.33 -11.34 -10.59
CA VAL A 40 -0.99 -11.56 -11.21
C VAL A 40 -1.05 -10.88 -12.59
N LEU A 41 -0.59 -9.63 -12.71
CA LEU A 41 -0.46 -8.95 -14.01
C LEU A 41 0.43 -9.73 -14.97
N ASN A 42 1.54 -10.26 -14.48
CA ASN A 42 2.43 -11.06 -15.30
C ASN A 42 1.76 -12.37 -15.78
N ALA A 43 1.06 -13.06 -14.88
CA ALA A 43 0.42 -14.34 -15.19
C ALA A 43 -0.81 -14.21 -16.11
N VAL A 44 -1.59 -13.15 -15.96
CA VAL A 44 -2.90 -12.97 -16.64
C VAL A 44 -2.80 -12.05 -17.86
N TYR A 45 -1.89 -11.08 -17.84
CA TYR A 45 -1.91 -9.96 -18.80
C TYR A 45 -0.69 -9.91 -19.73
N ILE A 46 0.51 -10.18 -19.21
CA ILE A 46 1.77 -10.05 -19.99
C ILE A 46 2.06 -11.33 -20.80
N LYS A 47 1.51 -12.47 -20.39
CA LYS A 47 1.86 -13.80 -20.95
C LYS A 47 1.69 -13.92 -22.47
N ASP A 48 0.77 -13.15 -23.08
CA ASP A 48 0.45 -13.22 -24.51
C ASP A 48 0.70 -11.91 -25.28
N GLN A 49 1.08 -10.81 -24.61
CA GLN A 49 1.32 -9.51 -25.26
C GLN A 49 2.44 -8.70 -24.58
N VAL A 50 3.47 -8.35 -25.36
CA VAL A 50 4.61 -7.54 -24.91
C VAL A 50 4.34 -6.06 -25.21
N GLY A 51 4.45 -5.17 -24.21
CA GLY A 51 4.41 -3.71 -24.42
C GLY A 51 3.11 -2.98 -24.05
N LEU A 52 2.26 -3.56 -23.21
CA LEU A 52 1.04 -2.90 -22.74
C LEU A 52 1.33 -1.82 -21.68
N TYR A 53 1.10 -0.55 -22.03
CA TYR A 53 1.11 0.58 -21.09
C TYR A 53 0.22 0.35 -19.85
N ALA A 54 -0.83 -0.47 -19.98
CA ALA A 54 -1.67 -0.87 -18.85
C ALA A 54 -0.88 -1.58 -17.73
N GLY A 55 0.09 -2.44 -18.06
CA GLY A 55 0.94 -3.11 -17.07
C GLY A 55 1.85 -2.13 -16.32
N PHE A 56 2.34 -1.11 -17.03
CA PHE A 56 3.10 -0.01 -16.43
C PHE A 56 2.25 0.77 -15.40
N TYR A 57 1.08 1.25 -15.80
CA TYR A 57 0.20 2.00 -14.88
C TYR A 57 -0.26 1.16 -13.69
N ALA A 58 -0.56 -0.12 -13.90
CA ALA A 58 -0.96 -1.01 -12.82
C ALA A 58 0.19 -1.27 -11.83
N THR A 59 1.44 -1.36 -12.31
CA THR A 59 2.62 -1.47 -11.46
C THR A 59 2.88 -0.17 -10.69
N VAL A 60 2.75 0.99 -11.32
CA VAL A 60 2.84 2.30 -10.65
C VAL A 60 1.77 2.43 -9.55
N GLY A 61 0.54 1.98 -9.84
CA GLY A 61 -0.54 1.91 -8.86
C GLY A 61 -0.22 0.98 -7.69
N ALA A 62 0.35 -0.20 -7.96
CA ALA A 62 0.79 -1.14 -6.93
C ALA A 62 1.88 -0.54 -6.03
N ILE A 63 2.85 0.18 -6.60
CA ILE A 63 3.89 0.88 -5.83
C ILE A 63 3.26 1.95 -4.92
N GLY A 64 2.32 2.74 -5.44
CA GLY A 64 1.59 3.72 -4.65
C GLY A 64 0.80 3.07 -3.50
N LEU A 65 0.20 1.91 -3.74
CA LEU A 65 -0.53 1.16 -2.71
C LEU A 65 0.41 0.61 -1.62
N SER A 66 1.60 0.12 -2.02
CA SER A 66 2.63 -0.30 -1.08
C SER A 66 3.13 0.84 -0.20
N ASP A 67 3.30 2.06 -0.75
CA ASP A 67 3.71 3.25 -0.01
C ASP A 67 2.66 3.66 1.05
N ILE A 68 1.37 3.59 0.69
CA ILE A 68 0.25 3.82 1.62
C ILE A 68 0.26 2.78 2.75
N ALA A 69 0.44 1.51 2.40
CA ALA A 69 0.48 0.41 3.35
C ALA A 69 1.65 0.56 4.34
N ASP A 70 2.84 0.91 3.83
CA ASP A 70 4.03 1.15 4.62
C ASP A 70 3.88 2.35 5.56
N ALA A 71 3.35 3.48 5.07
CA ALA A 71 3.07 4.65 5.89
C ALA A 71 2.11 4.32 7.05
N LEU A 72 1.10 3.48 6.82
CA LEU A 72 0.15 3.03 7.84
C LEU A 72 0.82 2.20 8.94
N VAL A 73 1.70 1.27 8.57
CA VAL A 73 2.42 0.44 9.55
C VAL A 73 3.45 1.25 10.31
N GLN A 74 4.29 2.02 9.62
CA GLN A 74 5.35 2.82 10.24
C GLN A 74 4.79 3.93 11.13
N GLY A 75 3.71 4.60 10.71
CA GLY A 75 3.08 5.65 11.51
C GLY A 75 2.52 5.16 12.86
N VAL A 76 2.09 3.90 12.93
CA VAL A 76 1.68 3.27 14.21
C VAL A 76 2.89 2.92 15.06
N LEU A 77 3.91 2.29 14.47
CA LEU A 77 5.13 1.87 15.18
C LEU A 77 5.86 3.06 15.79
N ILE A 78 6.07 4.13 15.02
CA ILE A 78 6.75 5.34 15.48
C ILE A 78 5.96 5.99 16.63
N GLY A 79 4.64 6.06 16.52
CA GLY A 79 3.77 6.60 17.56
C GLY A 79 3.63 5.72 18.81
N ALA A 80 4.03 4.45 18.75
CA ALA A 80 4.01 3.54 19.91
C ALA A 80 5.32 3.55 20.71
N VAL A 81 6.41 4.02 20.12
CA VAL A 81 7.75 4.06 20.74
C VAL A 81 8.12 5.48 21.22
N GLY A 82 7.37 6.51 20.81
CA GLY A 82 7.50 7.90 21.29
C GLY A 82 6.59 8.19 22.48
#